data_AF-A0A0E0H1D5-F1
#
_entry.id   AF-A0A0E0H1D5-F1
#
_cell.length_a   1.000
_cell.length_b   1.000
_cell.length_c   1.000
_cell.angle_alpha   90.00
_cell.angle_beta   90.00
_cell.angle_gamma   90.00
#
_symmetry.space_group_name_H-M   'P 1'
#
loop_
_entity.id
_entity.type
_entity.pdbx_description
1 polymer ?
#
loop_
_entity_poly.entity_id
_entity_poly.type
_entity_poly.pdbx_seq_one_letter_code
_entity_poly.pdbx_strand_id
1 'polypeptide(L)'
;MHTSTKLRIPTSQQQQLDAAIMDGAHRSPAARPPAPPRSKMKLLLLVIATNLVSVYLFSGASLSLRLPAGAAAPSIHLWDSSALLRDLGATRAALAAARAEVAALRAQCNASSLLLESVLAGLGAAHGDKPAAADRGFDGWPEEPTGELRLATEPHRLPLGFSAKLGTDELHPGVGFACRNFQDELARYMAYDAGGECPDDADALELQLILKGCEPLPRRRCRPRSPARYVEPAPLPGSLWSIPPDTTVNWSPYACKNYTCLVGRARARGGGGGSYECKDCFDLAAGGKERRRWMSDNGGPGFSIDGVLASRAPGTVRVGLDIGGGAGTFAARMRERGVTVVTTTLDVGAPFSAFVASRGLVPLQLSLAQRLPLADGVMDIVHAMQLGGWVPGAVLELALFDVYRVLRPGGVFWLDHFACVGPRLNDTYAPILDRVGFRRLRWKASRKLDLGAERNEWYLSALLEKPLT
;
A
#
# COMPACT_ATOMS: atom_id res chain seq x y z
N MET A 1 34.82 -8.40 -5.85
CA MET A 1 35.86 -8.88 -4.92
C MET A 1 35.16 -9.59 -3.77
N HIS A 2 35.04 -10.91 -3.84
CA HIS A 2 34.43 -11.74 -2.79
C HIS A 2 35.52 -12.62 -2.18
N THR A 3 35.88 -12.33 -0.93
CA THR A 3 36.82 -13.12 -0.13
C THR A 3 36.05 -14.22 0.61
N SER A 4 36.45 -15.46 0.36
CA SER A 4 35.94 -16.67 1.02
C SER A 4 36.83 -17.05 2.20
N THR A 5 36.24 -17.14 3.40
CA THR A 5 36.92 -17.42 4.67
C THR A 5 37.02 -18.93 4.88
N LYS A 6 38.25 -19.49 4.86
CA LYS A 6 38.54 -20.88 5.27
C LYS A 6 38.83 -20.92 6.77
N LEU A 7 38.07 -21.73 7.50
CA LEU A 7 38.26 -22.03 8.91
C LEU A 7 39.50 -22.92 9.10
N ARG A 8 40.48 -22.46 9.90
CA ARG A 8 41.65 -23.25 10.37
C ARG A 8 41.32 -23.86 11.73
N ILE A 9 41.56 -25.16 11.87
CA ILE A 9 41.56 -25.88 13.15
C ILE A 9 43.00 -25.83 13.72
N PRO A 10 43.20 -25.51 15.01
CA PRO A 10 44.52 -25.36 15.60
C PRO A 10 45.21 -26.68 15.99
N THR A 11 46.50 -26.73 15.70
CA THR A 11 47.50 -27.81 15.81
C THR A 11 47.88 -28.18 17.25
N SER A 12 46.98 -28.81 18.00
CA SER A 12 47.34 -29.45 19.28
C SER A 12 46.76 -30.84 19.51
N GLN A 13 46.02 -31.41 18.57
CA GLN A 13 45.49 -32.78 18.66
C GLN A 13 46.09 -33.79 17.67
N GLN A 14 46.98 -33.36 16.77
CA GLN A 14 47.64 -34.28 15.82
C GLN A 14 48.87 -34.98 16.42
N GLN A 15 49.46 -34.47 17.51
CA GLN A 15 50.69 -35.01 18.10
C GLN A 15 50.47 -36.11 19.17
N GLN A 16 49.22 -36.46 19.48
CA GLN A 16 48.92 -37.57 20.40
C GLN A 16 48.40 -38.84 19.70
N LEU A 17 48.19 -38.81 18.38
CA LEU A 17 47.79 -39.99 17.61
C LEU A 17 48.98 -40.73 16.97
N ASP A 18 50.08 -40.03 16.70
CA ASP A 18 51.27 -40.61 16.05
C ASP A 18 52.26 -41.26 17.04
N ALA A 19 52.03 -41.11 18.36
CA ALA A 19 52.86 -41.74 19.40
C ALA A 19 52.36 -43.14 19.83
N ALA A 20 51.23 -43.62 19.31
CA ALA A 20 50.74 -45.00 19.54
C ALA A 20 51.09 -45.96 18.39
N ILE A 21 51.77 -45.48 17.35
CA ILE A 21 52.09 -46.24 16.13
C ILE A 21 53.62 -46.27 15.92
N MET A 22 54.42 -46.37 16.98
CA MET A 22 55.88 -46.61 16.86
C MET A 22 56.47 -47.20 18.15
N ASP A 23 55.91 -48.29 18.66
CA ASP A 23 56.61 -49.09 19.68
C ASP A 23 56.19 -50.57 19.57
N GLY A 24 57.07 -51.39 18.99
CA GLY A 24 56.79 -52.82 18.81
C GLY A 24 57.48 -53.52 17.65
N ALA A 25 58.62 -53.01 17.17
CA ALA A 25 59.46 -53.70 16.20
C ALA A 25 60.80 -54.10 16.85
N HIS A 26 60.87 -55.28 17.45
CA HIS A 26 62.08 -56.12 17.54
C HIS A 26 61.77 -57.43 18.31
N ARG A 27 61.71 -58.56 17.59
CA ARG A 27 62.14 -59.89 18.07
C ARG A 27 62.05 -60.91 16.91
N SER A 28 63.20 -61.48 16.54
CA SER A 28 63.34 -62.53 15.52
C SER A 28 62.66 -63.85 15.94
N PRO A 29 62.17 -64.67 14.99
CA PRO A 29 61.37 -65.84 15.29
C PRO A 29 62.24 -67.10 15.51
N ALA A 30 61.99 -67.79 16.62
CA ALA A 30 62.43 -69.17 16.83
C ALA A 30 61.40 -70.14 16.23
N ALA A 31 61.88 -71.14 15.49
CA ALA A 31 61.08 -72.16 14.82
C ALA A 31 60.29 -73.04 15.82
N ARG A 32 59.00 -73.29 15.52
CA ARG A 32 58.18 -74.35 16.13
C ARG A 32 57.22 -74.99 15.11
N PRO A 33 56.82 -76.25 15.32
CA PRO A 33 56.51 -77.24 14.28
C PRO A 33 55.04 -77.20 13.80
N PRO A 34 54.69 -77.91 12.70
CA PRO A 34 53.36 -77.83 12.09
C PRO A 34 52.25 -78.39 12.98
N ALA A 35 51.12 -77.68 13.01
CA ALA A 35 49.90 -78.07 13.71
C ALA A 35 49.07 -79.11 12.91
N PRO A 36 48.44 -80.09 13.57
CA PRO A 36 47.65 -81.13 12.92
C PRO A 36 46.24 -80.64 12.54
N PRO A 37 45.56 -81.28 11.56
CA PRO A 37 44.27 -80.82 11.08
C PRO A 37 43.17 -81.15 12.11
N ARG A 38 42.47 -80.14 12.63
CA ARG A 38 41.31 -80.36 13.52
C ARG A 38 40.06 -79.59 13.07
N SER A 39 39.19 -80.36 12.41
CA SER A 39 37.72 -80.36 12.51
C SER A 39 36.96 -79.05 12.24
N LYS A 40 36.82 -78.69 10.96
CA LYS A 40 35.77 -77.78 10.45
C LYS A 40 34.33 -78.24 10.82
N MET A 41 34.16 -79.52 11.15
CA MET A 41 32.88 -80.13 11.51
C MET A 41 32.35 -79.65 12.87
N LYS A 42 33.23 -79.40 13.86
CA LYS A 42 32.80 -78.89 15.17
C LYS A 42 32.28 -77.45 15.12
N LEU A 43 32.91 -76.60 14.29
CA LEU A 43 32.47 -75.22 14.09
C LEU A 43 31.13 -75.17 13.33
N LEU A 44 30.96 -76.03 12.32
CA LEU A 44 29.70 -76.17 11.59
C LEU A 44 28.56 -76.66 12.50
N LEU A 45 28.82 -77.67 13.34
CA LEU A 45 27.86 -78.16 14.32
C LEU A 45 27.49 -77.10 15.37
N LEU A 46 28.46 -76.30 15.82
CA LEU A 46 28.18 -75.19 16.73
C LEU A 46 27.28 -74.15 16.08
N VAL A 47 27.57 -73.75 14.84
CA VAL A 47 26.78 -72.76 14.09
C VAL A 47 25.36 -73.28 13.81
N ILE A 48 25.22 -74.55 13.45
CA ILE A 48 23.91 -75.19 13.25
C ILE A 48 23.15 -75.26 14.57
N ALA A 49 23.81 -75.64 15.68
CA ALA A 49 23.19 -75.69 16.99
C ALA A 49 22.76 -74.30 17.49
N THR A 50 23.58 -73.27 17.33
CA THR A 50 23.21 -71.90 17.71
C THR A 50 22.07 -71.37 16.85
N ASN A 51 22.07 -71.62 15.53
CA ASN A 51 20.96 -71.22 14.68
C ASN A 51 19.68 -71.99 14.99
N LEU A 52 19.76 -73.30 15.30
CA LEU A 52 18.60 -74.08 15.72
C LEU A 52 18.03 -73.57 17.03
N VAL A 53 18.88 -73.23 18.01
CA VAL A 53 18.44 -72.64 19.28
C VAL A 53 17.82 -71.25 19.05
N SER A 54 18.40 -70.42 18.19
CA SER A 54 17.80 -69.13 17.83
C SER A 54 16.44 -69.31 17.14
N VAL A 55 16.36 -70.17 16.13
CA VAL A 55 15.08 -70.48 15.45
C VAL A 55 14.07 -71.01 16.46
N TYR A 56 14.47 -71.87 17.39
CA TYR A 56 13.58 -72.42 18.42
C TYR A 56 13.08 -71.36 19.42
N LEU A 57 13.96 -70.47 19.88
CA LEU A 57 13.61 -69.34 20.75
C LEU A 57 12.65 -68.35 20.08
N PHE A 58 12.74 -68.18 18.75
CA PHE A 58 11.91 -67.24 17.98
C PHE A 58 10.69 -67.87 17.29
N SER A 59 10.52 -69.19 17.32
CA SER A 59 9.38 -69.90 16.69
C SER A 59 8.22 -70.19 17.64
N GLY A 60 8.30 -69.77 18.90
CA GLY A 60 7.17 -69.83 19.84
C GLY A 60 6.82 -71.24 20.35
N ALA A 61 7.74 -72.20 20.27
CA ALA A 61 7.53 -73.55 20.80
C ALA A 61 7.66 -73.59 22.34
N SER A 62 6.74 -74.26 23.03
CA SER A 62 6.79 -74.47 24.48
C SER A 62 7.55 -75.76 24.84
N LEU A 63 8.47 -75.68 25.80
CA LEU A 63 9.24 -76.83 26.30
C LEU A 63 8.50 -77.47 27.49
N SER A 64 7.92 -78.65 27.27
CA SER A 64 7.33 -79.47 28.35
C SER A 64 8.34 -80.53 28.81
N LEU A 65 9.07 -80.25 29.88
CA LEU A 65 9.95 -81.23 30.54
C LEU A 65 9.11 -82.19 31.40
N ARG A 66 9.04 -83.47 31.01
CA ARG A 66 8.50 -84.54 31.88
C ARG A 66 9.62 -85.09 32.76
N LEU A 67 9.56 -84.84 34.07
CA LEU A 67 10.35 -85.57 35.08
C LEU A 67 9.47 -86.61 35.81
N PRO A 68 10.03 -87.72 36.30
CA PRO A 68 9.27 -88.71 37.07
C PRO A 68 8.94 -88.17 38.47
N ALA A 69 7.66 -88.28 38.81
CA ALA A 69 7.02 -88.21 40.13
C ALA A 69 7.46 -87.09 41.09
N GLY A 70 6.61 -86.06 41.21
CA GLY A 70 6.41 -85.35 42.49
C GLY A 70 6.55 -83.83 42.52
N ALA A 71 6.97 -83.16 41.45
CA ALA A 71 7.11 -81.70 41.45
C ALA A 71 6.53 -81.06 40.19
N ALA A 72 5.60 -80.11 40.37
CA ALA A 72 5.04 -79.29 39.30
C ALA A 72 6.15 -78.44 38.66
N ALA A 73 6.40 -78.68 37.37
CA ALA A 73 7.37 -77.89 36.60
C ALA A 73 6.78 -76.51 36.25
N PRO A 74 7.49 -75.40 36.48
CA PRO A 74 7.03 -74.09 36.03
C PRO A 74 7.24 -73.98 34.50
N SER A 75 6.17 -73.68 33.77
CA SER A 75 6.24 -73.32 32.36
C SER A 75 6.65 -71.86 32.21
N ILE A 76 7.88 -71.59 31.80
CA ILE A 76 8.34 -70.23 31.49
C ILE A 76 7.87 -69.89 30.07
N HIS A 77 6.79 -69.12 29.96
CA HIS A 77 6.32 -68.55 28.68
C HIS A 77 7.22 -67.37 28.31
N LEU A 78 8.16 -67.58 27.39
CA LEU A 78 9.10 -66.52 27.02
C LEU A 78 8.49 -65.47 26.07
N TRP A 79 7.43 -65.76 25.30
CA TRP A 79 6.73 -64.80 24.42
C TRP A 79 5.25 -65.20 24.26
N ASP A 80 4.29 -64.32 24.58
CA ASP A 80 2.85 -64.56 24.36
C ASP A 80 2.45 -64.10 22.95
N SER A 81 2.73 -64.95 21.95
CA SER A 81 2.37 -64.74 20.55
C SER A 81 0.88 -64.45 20.35
N SER A 82 0.02 -64.90 21.28
CA SER A 82 -1.42 -64.71 21.22
C SER A 82 -1.84 -63.28 21.60
N ALA A 83 -1.11 -62.61 22.49
CA ALA A 83 -1.33 -61.20 22.82
C ALA A 83 -0.97 -60.30 21.63
N LEU A 84 0.17 -60.57 20.98
CA LEU A 84 0.65 -59.80 19.83
C LEU A 84 -0.25 -59.96 18.59
N LEU A 85 -0.79 -61.17 18.37
CA LEU A 85 -1.81 -61.40 17.33
C LEU A 85 -3.13 -60.70 17.63
N ARG A 86 -3.54 -60.62 18.91
CA ARG A 86 -4.73 -59.85 19.32
C ARG A 86 -4.53 -58.34 19.09
N ASP A 87 -3.36 -57.80 19.44
CA ASP A 87 -3.03 -56.39 19.17
C ASP A 87 -2.95 -56.08 17.67
N LEU A 88 -2.42 -57.00 16.87
CA LEU A 88 -2.41 -56.87 15.41
C LEU A 88 -3.84 -56.92 14.84
N GLY A 89 -4.71 -57.75 15.41
CA GLY A 89 -6.13 -57.79 15.07
C GLY A 89 -6.85 -56.48 15.42
N ALA A 90 -6.62 -55.97 16.63
CA ALA A 90 -7.19 -54.72 17.12
C ALA A 90 -6.73 -53.50 16.30
N THR A 91 -5.43 -53.43 15.97
CA THR A 91 -4.87 -52.35 15.13
C THR A 91 -5.38 -52.40 13.70
N ARG A 92 -5.57 -53.60 13.12
CA ARG A 92 -6.22 -53.75 11.80
C ARG A 92 -7.68 -53.30 11.82
N ALA A 93 -8.42 -53.62 12.88
CA ALA A 93 -9.81 -53.18 13.03
C ALA A 93 -9.89 -51.65 13.19
N ALA A 94 -9.02 -51.05 14.01
CA ALA A 94 -8.94 -49.60 14.19
C ALA A 94 -8.57 -48.88 12.88
N LEU A 95 -7.64 -49.43 12.10
CA LEU A 95 -7.26 -48.88 10.79
C LEU A 95 -8.41 -48.98 9.77
N ALA A 96 -9.18 -50.06 9.79
CA ALA A 96 -10.36 -50.20 8.94
C ALA A 96 -11.44 -49.17 9.31
N ALA A 97 -11.69 -48.95 10.61
CA ALA A 97 -12.61 -47.95 11.10
C ALA A 97 -12.17 -46.52 10.71
N ALA A 98 -10.91 -46.17 10.92
CA ALA A 98 -10.36 -44.87 10.53
C ALA A 98 -10.46 -44.62 9.01
N ARG A 99 -10.26 -45.65 8.18
CA ARG A 99 -10.44 -45.53 6.72
C ARG A 99 -11.91 -45.29 6.34
N ALA A 100 -12.84 -45.92 7.04
CA ALA A 100 -14.27 -45.68 6.84
C ALA A 100 -14.68 -44.26 7.24
N GLU A 101 -14.16 -43.74 8.36
CA GLU A 101 -14.38 -42.35 8.79
C GLU A 101 -13.83 -41.34 7.77
N VAL A 102 -12.61 -41.56 7.25
CA VAL A 102 -12.01 -40.69 6.22
C VAL A 102 -12.82 -40.73 4.92
N ALA A 103 -13.34 -41.89 4.54
CA ALA A 103 -14.21 -42.02 3.37
C ALA A 103 -15.54 -41.26 3.57
N ALA A 104 -16.14 -41.36 4.76
CA ALA A 104 -17.36 -40.63 5.12
C ALA A 104 -17.14 -39.11 5.13
N LEU A 105 -16.03 -38.64 5.71
CA LEU A 105 -15.63 -37.23 5.70
C LEU A 105 -15.42 -36.70 4.27
N ARG A 106 -14.76 -37.48 3.40
CA ARG A 106 -14.61 -37.09 1.98
C ARG A 106 -15.94 -37.00 1.26
N ALA A 107 -16.85 -37.95 1.50
CA ALA A 107 -18.19 -37.91 0.93
C ALA A 107 -18.96 -36.66 1.41
N GLN A 108 -18.84 -36.31 2.69
CA GLN A 108 -19.46 -35.12 3.27
C GLN A 108 -18.87 -33.83 2.69
N CYS A 109 -17.54 -33.72 2.54
CA CYS A 109 -16.91 -32.56 1.89
C CYS A 109 -17.35 -32.41 0.42
N ASN A 110 -17.44 -33.51 -0.34
CA ASN A 110 -17.92 -33.47 -1.72
C ASN A 110 -19.39 -33.01 -1.79
N ALA A 111 -20.24 -33.51 -0.89
CA ALA A 111 -21.63 -33.08 -0.80
C ALA A 111 -21.76 -31.59 -0.43
N SER A 112 -20.94 -31.10 0.50
CA SER A 112 -20.87 -29.67 0.84
C SER A 112 -20.38 -28.82 -0.33
N SER A 113 -19.40 -29.30 -1.11
CA SER A 113 -18.92 -28.61 -2.31
C SER A 113 -20.01 -28.49 -3.38
N LEU A 114 -20.77 -29.57 -3.62
CA LEU A 114 -21.90 -29.55 -4.57
C LEU A 114 -23.05 -28.65 -4.10
N LEU A 115 -23.31 -28.62 -2.79
CA LEU A 115 -24.26 -27.67 -2.19
C LEU A 115 -23.80 -26.22 -2.33
N LEU A 116 -22.51 -25.95 -2.18
CA LEU A 116 -21.96 -24.62 -2.39
C LEU A 116 -22.08 -24.20 -3.85
N GLU A 117 -21.74 -25.08 -4.80
CA GLU A 117 -21.92 -24.83 -6.24
C GLU A 117 -23.39 -24.59 -6.60
N SER A 118 -24.33 -25.33 -6.01
CA SER A 118 -25.76 -25.14 -6.27
C SER A 118 -26.31 -23.86 -5.66
N VAL A 119 -25.85 -23.47 -4.46
CA VAL A 119 -26.17 -22.18 -3.84
C VAL A 119 -25.58 -21.02 -4.63
N LEU A 120 -24.34 -21.14 -5.13
CA LEU A 120 -23.72 -20.15 -6.01
C LEU A 120 -24.47 -20.01 -7.33
N ALA A 121 -24.86 -21.13 -7.96
CA ALA A 121 -25.68 -21.14 -9.17
C ALA A 121 -27.08 -20.54 -8.93
N GLY A 122 -27.70 -20.88 -7.79
CA GLY A 122 -29.00 -20.34 -7.38
C GLY A 122 -28.95 -18.84 -7.06
N LEU A 123 -27.86 -18.37 -6.45
CA LEU A 123 -27.60 -16.94 -6.23
C LEU A 123 -27.39 -16.21 -7.55
N GLY A 124 -26.69 -16.82 -8.52
CA GLY A 124 -26.55 -16.30 -9.89
C GLY A 124 -27.89 -16.14 -10.58
N ALA A 125 -28.78 -17.14 -10.48
CA ALA A 125 -30.13 -17.08 -11.04
C ALA A 125 -31.04 -16.07 -10.32
N ALA A 126 -30.94 -15.97 -8.99
CA ALA A 126 -31.73 -15.04 -8.17
C ALA A 126 -31.29 -13.57 -8.26
N HIS A 127 -30.02 -13.33 -8.61
CA HIS A 127 -29.52 -11.99 -8.94
C HIS A 127 -30.03 -11.46 -10.28
N GLY A 128 -30.77 -12.26 -11.04
CA GLY A 128 -31.30 -11.85 -12.32
C GLY A 128 -30.17 -11.57 -13.29
N ASP A 129 -29.72 -12.60 -13.99
CA ASP A 129 -29.39 -12.47 -15.41
C ASP A 129 -30.67 -12.02 -16.16
N LYS A 130 -31.10 -10.77 -15.91
CA LYS A 130 -31.46 -9.93 -17.03
C LYS A 130 -30.21 -9.92 -17.89
N PRO A 131 -30.26 -10.29 -19.18
CA PRO A 131 -29.11 -10.12 -20.03
C PRO A 131 -28.68 -8.67 -19.86
N ALA A 132 -27.52 -8.46 -19.22
CA ALA A 132 -26.84 -7.20 -19.30
C ALA A 132 -26.85 -6.88 -20.78
N ALA A 133 -27.38 -5.70 -21.13
CA ALA A 133 -27.47 -5.21 -22.49
C ALA A 133 -26.30 -5.75 -23.31
N ALA A 134 -26.63 -6.52 -24.34
CA ALA A 134 -25.70 -7.27 -25.16
C ALA A 134 -24.36 -6.55 -25.32
N ASP A 135 -23.29 -7.30 -25.08
CA ASP A 135 -21.96 -7.05 -25.67
C ASP A 135 -21.33 -5.67 -25.34
N ARG A 136 -20.60 -5.59 -24.23
CA ARG A 136 -19.48 -4.65 -24.13
C ARG A 136 -18.19 -5.46 -24.25
N GLY A 137 -17.89 -5.98 -25.44
CA GLY A 137 -16.74 -6.85 -25.77
C GLY A 137 -15.34 -6.30 -25.47
N PHE A 138 -15.23 -5.22 -24.71
CA PHE A 138 -14.01 -4.50 -24.37
C PHE A 138 -13.97 -4.16 -22.87
N ASP A 139 -14.28 -5.09 -21.97
CA ASP A 139 -14.19 -4.90 -20.50
C ASP A 139 -14.95 -3.68 -19.94
N GLY A 140 -16.04 -3.30 -20.61
CA GLY A 140 -16.89 -2.16 -20.26
C GLY A 140 -16.47 -0.81 -20.84
N TRP A 141 -15.52 -0.78 -21.78
CA TRP A 141 -15.27 0.35 -22.68
C TRP A 141 -16.36 0.44 -23.79
N PRO A 142 -16.77 1.65 -24.21
CA PRO A 142 -17.63 1.85 -25.37
C PRO A 142 -17.11 1.23 -26.68
N GLU A 143 -15.81 1.38 -26.97
CA GLU A 143 -15.13 0.84 -28.17
C GLU A 143 -13.81 0.16 -27.77
N GLU A 144 -13.22 -0.67 -28.64
CA GLU A 144 -11.94 -1.35 -28.35
C GLU A 144 -10.82 -0.31 -28.16
N PRO A 145 -10.18 -0.25 -26.98
CA PRO A 145 -8.98 0.55 -26.81
C PRO A 145 -7.87 0.11 -27.79
N THR A 146 -7.16 1.07 -28.38
CA THR A 146 -6.03 0.78 -29.28
C THR A 146 -4.76 1.53 -28.85
N GLY A 147 -3.60 1.11 -29.38
CA GLY A 147 -2.32 1.78 -29.15
C GLY A 147 -1.91 1.90 -27.67
N GLU A 148 -1.44 3.09 -27.27
CA GLU A 148 -1.04 3.39 -25.89
C GLU A 148 -2.22 3.35 -24.91
N LEU A 149 -3.45 3.66 -25.36
CA LEU A 149 -4.64 3.56 -24.51
C LEU A 149 -4.90 2.12 -24.10
N ARG A 150 -4.82 1.18 -25.05
CA ARG A 150 -4.95 -0.25 -24.77
C ARG A 150 -3.93 -0.69 -23.74
N LEU A 151 -2.65 -0.40 -23.99
CA LEU A 151 -1.57 -0.76 -23.08
C LEU A 151 -1.77 -0.18 -21.67
N ALA A 152 -2.29 1.05 -21.55
CA ALA A 152 -2.51 1.69 -20.26
C ALA A 152 -3.70 1.09 -19.50
N THR A 153 -4.65 0.45 -20.17
CA THR A 153 -5.96 0.08 -19.58
C THR A 153 -6.18 -1.43 -19.50
N GLU A 154 -5.52 -2.21 -20.35
CA GLU A 154 -5.67 -3.66 -20.39
C GLU A 154 -4.98 -4.36 -19.21
N PRO A 155 -5.52 -5.49 -18.72
CA PRO A 155 -4.83 -6.33 -17.76
C PRO A 155 -3.53 -6.90 -18.34
N HIS A 156 -2.44 -6.84 -17.58
CA HIS A 156 -1.12 -7.35 -18.00
C HIS A 156 -0.81 -8.68 -17.34
N ARG A 157 -0.54 -9.73 -18.12
CA ARG A 157 -0.15 -11.05 -17.58
C ARG A 157 1.16 -10.96 -16.79
N LEU A 158 1.18 -11.59 -15.63
CA LEU A 158 2.36 -11.68 -14.79
C LEU A 158 3.39 -12.62 -15.43
N PRO A 159 4.69 -12.24 -15.47
CA PRO A 159 5.72 -13.06 -16.11
C PRO A 159 5.90 -14.47 -15.52
N LEU A 160 5.52 -14.66 -14.26
CA LEU A 160 5.66 -15.92 -13.52
C LEU A 160 4.32 -16.67 -13.33
N GLY A 161 3.26 -16.23 -14.01
CA GLY A 161 1.91 -16.75 -13.82
C GLY A 161 1.29 -16.34 -12.49
N PHE A 162 0.46 -17.22 -11.92
CA PHE A 162 -0.38 -16.91 -10.76
C PHE A 162 0.42 -16.47 -9.52
N SER A 163 0.01 -15.33 -8.96
CA SER A 163 0.56 -14.80 -7.71
C SER A 163 -0.46 -14.97 -6.58
N ALA A 164 -0.16 -15.82 -5.60
CA ALA A 164 -1.00 -15.98 -4.41
C ALA A 164 -1.19 -14.68 -3.61
N LYS A 165 -0.25 -13.72 -3.72
CA LYS A 165 -0.38 -12.41 -3.07
C LYS A 165 -1.41 -11.52 -3.75
N LEU A 166 -1.53 -11.63 -5.08
CA LEU A 166 -2.48 -10.85 -5.87
C LEU A 166 -3.82 -11.60 -6.03
N GLY A 167 -3.82 -12.93 -5.87
CA GLY A 167 -4.98 -13.78 -6.14
C GLY A 167 -5.29 -13.92 -7.63
N THR A 168 -4.36 -13.53 -8.50
CA THR A 168 -4.52 -13.49 -9.96
C THR A 168 -3.16 -13.68 -10.65
N ASP A 169 -3.19 -14.04 -11.93
CA ASP A 169 -2.03 -14.05 -12.84
C ASP A 169 -2.00 -12.82 -13.76
N GLU A 170 -2.84 -11.81 -13.50
CA GLU A 170 -2.89 -10.54 -14.22
C GLU A 170 -2.71 -9.33 -13.28
N LEU A 171 -2.15 -8.25 -13.81
CA LEU A 171 -2.01 -6.96 -13.15
C LEU A 171 -2.93 -5.95 -13.81
N HIS A 172 -3.89 -5.42 -13.03
CA HIS A 172 -4.84 -4.43 -13.52
C HIS A 172 -4.31 -2.99 -13.31
N PRO A 173 -4.26 -2.15 -14.36
CA PRO A 173 -3.96 -0.74 -14.21
C PRO A 173 -5.02 0.01 -13.41
N GLY A 174 -4.59 0.98 -12.59
CA GLY A 174 -5.49 1.87 -11.88
C GLY A 174 -5.96 3.00 -12.79
N VAL A 175 -7.20 2.92 -13.27
CA VAL A 175 -7.84 3.96 -14.10
C VAL A 175 -9.11 4.41 -13.41
N GLY A 176 -9.34 5.73 -13.33
CA GLY A 176 -10.52 6.28 -12.68
C GLY A 176 -11.81 5.79 -13.34
N PHE A 177 -12.82 5.41 -12.54
CA PHE A 177 -14.09 4.87 -13.03
C PHE A 177 -14.75 5.75 -14.11
N ALA A 178 -14.71 7.08 -13.92
CA ALA A 178 -15.33 8.02 -14.85
C ALA A 178 -14.62 8.10 -16.21
N CYS A 179 -13.38 7.60 -16.35
CA CYS A 179 -12.64 7.63 -17.62
C CYS A 179 -13.34 6.88 -18.76
N ARG A 180 -14.12 5.85 -18.43
CA ARG A 180 -14.90 5.09 -19.43
C ARG A 180 -15.99 5.94 -20.10
N ASN A 181 -16.43 7.03 -19.46
CA ASN A 181 -17.41 7.97 -20.02
C ASN A 181 -16.78 9.01 -20.96
N PHE A 182 -15.44 9.06 -21.03
CA PHE A 182 -14.67 10.06 -21.80
C PHE A 182 -13.62 9.37 -22.66
N GLN A 183 -13.99 8.27 -23.31
CA GLN A 183 -13.08 7.46 -24.12
C GLN A 183 -12.43 8.25 -25.25
N ASP A 184 -13.16 9.13 -25.94
CA ASP A 184 -12.64 9.94 -27.04
C ASP A 184 -11.53 10.90 -26.58
N GLU A 185 -11.78 11.65 -25.50
CA GLU A 185 -10.78 12.54 -24.93
C GLU A 185 -9.59 11.76 -24.36
N LEU A 186 -9.83 10.58 -23.78
CA LEU A 186 -8.77 9.74 -23.26
C LEU A 186 -7.93 9.12 -24.39
N ALA A 187 -8.55 8.71 -25.50
CA ALA A 187 -7.84 8.22 -26.68
C ALA A 187 -6.96 9.30 -27.30
N ARG A 188 -7.45 10.55 -27.36
CA ARG A 188 -6.65 11.72 -27.75
C ARG A 188 -5.52 11.99 -26.76
N TYR A 189 -5.78 11.86 -25.46
CA TYR A 189 -4.74 12.02 -24.43
C TYR A 189 -3.64 10.97 -24.58
N MET A 190 -3.99 9.73 -24.93
CA MET A 190 -3.03 8.65 -25.12
C MET A 190 -2.44 8.61 -26.56
N ALA A 191 -2.81 9.52 -27.45
CA ALA A 191 -2.27 9.59 -28.81
C ALA A 191 -0.90 10.30 -28.80
N TYR A 192 0.17 9.53 -28.60
CA TYR A 192 1.55 10.02 -28.66
C TYR A 192 2.51 8.91 -29.13
N ASP A 193 3.68 9.32 -29.62
CA ASP A 193 4.75 8.40 -30.01
C ASP A 193 5.57 7.95 -28.81
N ALA A 194 5.63 6.64 -28.57
CA ALA A 194 6.45 6.07 -27.52
C ALA A 194 7.95 6.37 -27.78
N GLY A 195 8.64 6.92 -26.78
CA GLY A 195 10.01 7.39 -26.85
C GLY A 195 10.18 8.79 -27.46
N GLY A 196 9.11 9.40 -27.96
CA GLY A 196 9.09 10.76 -28.50
C GLY A 196 8.87 11.84 -27.45
N GLU A 197 8.63 13.07 -27.91
CA GLU A 197 8.16 14.17 -27.06
C GLU A 197 6.65 14.05 -26.82
N CYS A 198 6.19 14.39 -25.62
CA CYS A 198 4.76 14.45 -25.36
C CYS A 198 4.11 15.62 -26.12
N PRO A 199 2.92 15.42 -26.74
CA PRO A 199 2.18 16.49 -27.40
C PRO A 199 1.96 17.73 -26.51
N ASP A 200 2.04 18.93 -27.08
CA ASP A 200 1.88 20.20 -26.35
C ASP A 200 0.50 20.39 -25.69
N ASP A 201 -0.51 19.61 -26.11
CA ASP A 201 -1.87 19.63 -25.55
C ASP A 201 -2.02 18.77 -24.27
N ALA A 202 -0.94 18.08 -23.85
CA ALA A 202 -0.94 17.16 -22.70
C ALA A 202 -1.62 17.77 -21.49
N ASP A 203 -1.12 18.92 -21.05
CA ASP A 203 -1.50 19.54 -19.79
C ASP A 203 -2.96 20.01 -19.81
N ALA A 204 -3.44 20.50 -20.95
CA ALA A 204 -4.81 20.98 -21.10
C ALA A 204 -5.81 19.81 -21.12
N LEU A 205 -5.48 18.73 -21.84
CA LEU A 205 -6.35 17.57 -21.97
C LEU A 205 -6.34 16.71 -20.68
N GLU A 206 -5.19 16.56 -20.03
CA GLU A 206 -5.06 15.94 -18.71
C GLU A 206 -5.92 16.67 -17.68
N LEU A 207 -5.79 18.00 -17.60
CA LEU A 207 -6.60 18.80 -16.70
C LEU A 207 -8.10 18.65 -17.00
N GLN A 208 -8.50 18.66 -18.27
CA GLN A 208 -9.89 18.47 -18.66
C GLN A 208 -10.44 17.10 -18.19
N LEU A 209 -9.65 16.04 -18.33
CA LEU A 209 -10.02 14.70 -17.84
C LEU A 209 -10.14 14.69 -16.31
N ILE A 210 -9.14 15.22 -15.59
CA ILE A 210 -9.12 15.28 -14.12
C ILE A 210 -10.34 16.04 -13.57
N LEU A 211 -10.69 17.17 -14.18
CA LEU A 211 -11.87 17.97 -13.81
C LEU A 211 -13.20 17.23 -14.06
N LYS A 212 -13.22 16.30 -15.01
CA LYS A 212 -14.35 15.41 -15.28
C LYS A 212 -14.36 14.14 -14.41
N GLY A 213 -13.41 14.03 -13.47
CA GLY A 213 -13.25 12.85 -12.60
C GLY A 213 -12.58 11.66 -13.29
N CYS A 214 -12.14 11.82 -14.54
CA CYS A 214 -11.24 10.85 -15.16
C CYS A 214 -9.82 11.17 -14.72
N GLU A 215 -9.23 10.31 -13.91
CA GLU A 215 -7.80 10.34 -13.64
C GLU A 215 -7.13 9.46 -14.70
N PRO A 216 -6.65 10.03 -15.82
CA PRO A 216 -5.90 9.24 -16.79
C PRO A 216 -4.59 8.79 -16.15
N LEU A 217 -4.12 7.61 -16.54
CA LEU A 217 -2.74 7.25 -16.23
C LEU A 217 -1.81 8.26 -16.92
N PRO A 218 -0.74 8.72 -16.26
CA PRO A 218 0.17 9.68 -16.87
C PRO A 218 0.76 9.11 -18.15
N ARG A 219 1.10 9.97 -19.12
CA ARG A 219 1.83 9.55 -20.32
C ARG A 219 3.23 9.04 -19.94
N ARG A 220 3.35 7.73 -19.68
CA ARG A 220 4.57 7.08 -19.15
C ARG A 220 5.65 6.83 -20.20
N ARG A 221 5.29 6.87 -21.49
CA ARG A 221 6.16 6.45 -22.59
C ARG A 221 6.57 7.59 -23.52
N CYS A 222 6.14 8.82 -23.30
CA CYS A 222 6.73 10.00 -23.95
C CYS A 222 7.53 10.84 -22.96
N ARG A 223 8.40 11.73 -23.46
CA ARG A 223 9.20 12.64 -22.65
C ARG A 223 8.50 14.00 -22.57
N PRO A 224 8.18 14.51 -21.36
CA PRO A 224 7.62 15.85 -21.21
C PRO A 224 8.55 16.90 -21.83
N ARG A 225 7.96 17.87 -22.53
CA ARG A 225 8.73 18.92 -23.19
C ARG A 225 9.38 19.83 -22.16
N SER A 226 10.68 20.05 -22.30
CA SER A 226 11.41 20.98 -21.44
C SER A 226 11.15 22.44 -21.85
N PRO A 227 11.00 23.38 -20.90
CA PRO A 227 10.93 24.80 -21.21
C PRO A 227 12.16 25.28 -22.00
N ALA A 228 11.96 26.15 -22.99
CA ALA A 228 13.06 26.75 -23.73
C ALA A 228 13.88 27.67 -22.82
N ARG A 229 15.21 27.49 -22.80
CA ARG A 229 16.16 28.27 -21.98
C ARG A 229 15.87 28.19 -20.48
N TYR A 230 15.58 26.98 -20.00
CA TYR A 230 15.35 26.73 -18.57
C TYR A 230 16.47 27.32 -17.71
N VAL A 231 16.05 28.03 -16.66
CA VAL A 231 16.93 28.58 -15.62
C VAL A 231 16.55 27.94 -14.30
N GLU A 232 17.54 27.46 -13.55
CA GLU A 232 17.30 26.89 -12.22
C GLU A 232 16.66 27.92 -11.29
N PRO A 233 15.65 27.53 -10.48
CA PRO A 233 15.04 28.43 -9.50
C PRO A 233 16.04 28.90 -8.44
N ALA A 234 15.74 30.04 -7.81
CA ALA A 234 16.55 30.55 -6.71
C ALA A 234 16.65 29.53 -5.55
N PRO A 235 17.79 29.49 -4.82
CA PRO A 235 17.92 28.60 -3.67
C PRO A 235 16.98 29.01 -2.53
N LEU A 236 16.67 28.04 -1.66
CA LEU A 236 15.96 28.32 -0.40
C LEU A 236 16.85 29.16 0.54
N PRO A 237 16.28 30.07 1.35
CA PRO A 237 14.84 30.37 1.46
C PRO A 237 14.34 31.40 0.43
N GLY A 238 15.21 31.95 -0.43
CA GLY A 238 14.87 33.03 -1.35
C GLY A 238 13.71 32.70 -2.30
N SER A 239 13.69 31.48 -2.84
CA SER A 239 12.64 31.00 -3.74
C SER A 239 11.24 30.96 -3.15
N LEU A 240 11.08 30.95 -1.82
CA LEU A 240 9.76 30.94 -1.19
C LEU A 240 8.94 32.17 -1.53
N TRP A 241 9.59 33.31 -1.76
CA TRP A 241 8.94 34.62 -1.91
C TRP A 241 9.50 35.46 -3.06
N SER A 242 10.03 34.80 -4.08
CA SER A 242 10.46 35.40 -5.35
C SER A 242 9.69 34.80 -6.51
N ILE A 243 9.33 35.62 -7.49
CA ILE A 243 8.80 35.12 -8.77
C ILE A 243 9.95 34.43 -9.52
N PRO A 244 9.80 33.16 -9.93
CA PRO A 244 10.83 32.49 -10.71
C PRO A 244 10.92 33.09 -12.13
N PRO A 245 12.02 32.84 -12.86
CA PRO A 245 12.14 33.25 -14.27
C PRO A 245 10.99 32.68 -15.11
N ASP A 246 10.52 33.42 -16.12
CA ASP A 246 9.48 32.93 -17.03
C ASP A 246 9.91 31.64 -17.78
N THR A 247 11.21 31.34 -17.85
CA THR A 247 11.71 30.14 -18.51
C THR A 247 11.58 28.86 -17.67
N THR A 248 11.01 28.90 -16.47
CA THR A 248 10.77 27.68 -15.66
C THR A 248 9.53 26.88 -16.09
N VAL A 249 8.73 27.41 -17.02
CA VAL A 249 7.44 26.82 -17.42
C VAL A 249 7.25 26.86 -18.94
N ASN A 250 6.55 25.86 -19.48
CA ASN A 250 5.94 25.94 -20.81
C ASN A 250 4.66 26.82 -20.80
N TRP A 251 4.71 27.98 -21.45
CA TRP A 251 3.56 28.91 -21.50
C TRP A 251 2.55 28.63 -22.61
N SER A 252 2.83 27.68 -23.51
CA SER A 252 1.97 27.36 -24.65
C SER A 252 0.49 27.15 -24.28
N PRO A 253 0.13 26.38 -23.23
CA PRO A 253 -1.28 26.09 -22.91
C PRO A 253 -2.02 27.25 -22.21
N TYR A 254 -1.33 28.31 -21.76
CA TYR A 254 -1.94 29.37 -20.96
C TYR A 254 -2.18 30.66 -21.75
N ALA A 255 -3.24 31.39 -21.38
CA ALA A 255 -3.52 32.71 -21.98
C ALA A 255 -2.44 33.75 -21.62
N CYS A 256 -1.95 33.74 -20.37
CA CYS A 256 -0.77 34.51 -19.99
C CYS A 256 0.50 33.84 -20.49
N LYS A 257 1.48 34.64 -20.94
CA LYS A 257 2.76 34.16 -21.48
C LYS A 257 3.98 34.50 -20.60
N ASN A 258 3.74 35.00 -19.40
CA ASN A 258 4.74 35.29 -18.38
C ASN A 258 4.06 35.50 -17.01
N TYR A 259 4.86 35.50 -15.94
CA TYR A 259 4.37 35.74 -14.59
C TYR A 259 3.86 37.16 -14.39
N THR A 260 4.44 38.15 -15.08
CA THR A 260 3.99 39.54 -15.03
C THR A 260 2.52 39.68 -15.45
N CYS A 261 2.09 38.94 -16.47
CA CYS A 261 0.69 38.87 -16.91
C CYS A 261 -0.20 38.26 -15.82
N LEU A 262 0.24 37.20 -15.14
CA LEU A 262 -0.52 36.57 -14.06
C LEU A 262 -0.72 37.53 -12.87
N VAL A 263 0.36 38.22 -12.46
CA VAL A 263 0.31 39.25 -11.41
C VAL A 263 -0.59 40.40 -11.83
N GLY A 264 -0.48 40.88 -13.07
CA GLY A 264 -1.34 41.93 -13.62
C GLY A 264 -2.81 41.53 -13.64
N ARG A 265 -3.11 40.30 -14.06
CA ARG A 265 -4.46 39.72 -14.05
C ARG A 265 -5.03 39.64 -12.63
N ALA A 266 -4.24 39.21 -11.66
CA ALA A 266 -4.66 39.15 -10.25
C ALA A 266 -5.02 40.55 -9.71
N ARG A 267 -4.24 41.57 -10.08
CA ARG A 267 -4.49 42.96 -9.66
C ARG A 267 -5.67 43.62 -10.37
N ALA A 268 -5.86 43.36 -11.67
CA ALA A 268 -6.90 43.98 -12.48
C ALA A 268 -8.32 43.44 -12.19
N ARG A 269 -8.44 42.16 -11.80
CA ARG A 269 -9.74 41.49 -11.57
C ARG A 269 -10.32 41.71 -10.18
N GLY A 270 -10.18 42.90 -9.59
CA GLY A 270 -10.72 43.22 -8.27
C GLY A 270 -12.17 42.73 -8.05
N GLY A 271 -12.36 41.52 -7.52
CA GLY A 271 -13.63 41.00 -7.03
C GLY A 271 -14.48 40.08 -7.92
N GLY A 272 -14.44 40.13 -9.27
CA GLY A 272 -15.68 39.86 -10.01
C GLY A 272 -15.77 38.73 -11.05
N GLY A 273 -14.69 38.22 -11.67
CA GLY A 273 -14.91 37.28 -12.78
C GLY A 273 -13.67 36.68 -13.44
N GLY A 274 -13.32 35.46 -13.04
CA GLY A 274 -12.30 34.60 -13.65
C GLY A 274 -11.88 33.53 -12.64
N SER A 275 -11.86 32.25 -13.05
CA SER A 275 -11.72 31.01 -12.25
C SER A 275 -11.55 31.18 -10.73
N TYR A 276 -12.52 30.64 -9.98
CA TYR A 276 -12.71 30.72 -8.53
C TYR A 276 -11.52 30.27 -7.65
N GLU A 277 -10.46 29.72 -8.24
CA GLU A 277 -9.41 28.98 -7.50
C GLU A 277 -8.30 29.87 -6.92
N CYS A 278 -8.08 31.10 -7.40
CA CYS A 278 -7.22 32.03 -6.63
C CYS A 278 -7.29 33.50 -7.05
N LYS A 279 -7.99 34.32 -6.26
CA LYS A 279 -8.19 35.77 -6.50
C LYS A 279 -6.92 36.62 -6.40
N ASP A 280 -5.90 36.16 -5.66
CA ASP A 280 -4.69 36.93 -5.35
C ASP A 280 -3.38 36.13 -5.56
N CYS A 281 -3.39 35.07 -6.37
CA CYS A 281 -2.19 34.26 -6.59
C CYS A 281 -1.13 34.98 -7.44
N PHE A 282 0.11 34.51 -7.29
CA PHE A 282 1.33 34.95 -7.95
C PHE A 282 1.87 36.31 -7.48
N ASP A 283 1.15 37.12 -6.68
CA ASP A 283 1.66 38.41 -6.19
C ASP A 283 2.52 38.27 -4.92
N LEU A 284 3.79 37.88 -5.11
CA LEU A 284 4.78 37.67 -4.05
C LEU A 284 5.56 38.95 -3.63
N ALA A 285 5.21 40.12 -4.18
CA ALA A 285 5.90 41.37 -3.88
C ALA A 285 5.84 41.70 -2.37
N ALA A 286 6.79 42.49 -1.85
CA ALA A 286 6.85 42.84 -0.41
C ALA A 286 5.53 43.44 0.13
N GLY A 287 4.83 44.23 -0.69
CA GLY A 287 3.48 44.76 -0.43
C GLY A 287 2.33 43.93 -1.03
N GLY A 288 2.61 42.72 -1.54
CA GLY A 288 1.64 41.79 -2.11
C GLY A 288 0.76 41.13 -1.04
N LYS A 289 -0.41 40.64 -1.46
CA LYS A 289 -1.38 40.04 -0.53
C LYS A 289 -0.95 38.65 -0.04
N GLU A 290 -0.27 37.85 -0.86
CA GLU A 290 0.22 36.52 -0.45
C GLU A 290 1.17 36.61 0.74
N ARG A 291 2.12 37.56 0.68
CA ARG A 291 3.06 37.84 1.77
C ARG A 291 2.40 38.35 3.06
N ARG A 292 1.12 38.67 3.09
CA ARG A 292 0.44 39.05 4.34
C ARG A 292 -0.42 37.94 4.93
N ARG A 293 -0.65 36.85 4.20
CA ARG A 293 -1.53 35.78 4.67
C ARG A 293 -0.98 35.11 5.93
N TRP A 294 -1.88 34.93 6.90
CA TRP A 294 -1.67 34.23 8.18
C TRP A 294 -0.53 34.75 9.06
N MET A 295 -0.14 36.02 8.90
CA MET A 295 0.91 36.65 9.72
C MET A 295 0.46 37.00 11.14
N SER A 296 -0.83 37.29 11.36
CA SER A 296 -1.31 37.73 12.67
C SER A 296 -2.82 37.50 12.87
N ASP A 297 -3.23 37.33 14.12
CA ASP A 297 -4.64 37.19 14.55
C ASP A 297 -5.29 38.58 14.68
N ASN A 298 -5.66 39.20 13.57
CA ASN A 298 -6.15 40.60 13.56
C ASN A 298 -7.63 40.75 13.94
N GLY A 299 -8.17 39.88 14.79
CA GLY A 299 -9.60 39.90 15.16
C GLY A 299 -10.59 39.45 14.06
N GLY A 300 -10.12 39.29 12.82
CA GLY A 300 -10.89 38.72 11.71
C GLY A 300 -11.18 37.21 11.84
N PRO A 301 -11.81 36.60 10.82
CA PRO A 301 -12.14 35.18 10.83
C PRO A 301 -10.91 34.27 10.80
N GLY A 302 -9.83 34.69 10.12
CA GLY A 302 -8.62 33.89 9.98
C GLY A 302 -7.81 33.68 11.27
N PHE A 303 -6.95 32.66 11.21
CA PHE A 303 -5.93 32.37 12.22
C PHE A 303 -4.52 32.62 11.66
N SER A 304 -3.60 33.02 12.51
CA SER A 304 -2.17 33.10 12.21
C SER A 304 -1.55 31.72 12.28
N ILE A 305 -0.50 31.51 11.48
CA ILE A 305 0.23 30.24 11.49
C ILE A 305 0.86 30.00 12.85
N ASP A 306 1.46 31.02 13.47
CA ASP A 306 2.07 30.86 14.79
C ASP A 306 1.01 30.50 15.86
N GLY A 307 -0.16 31.13 15.80
CA GLY A 307 -1.28 30.79 16.69
C GLY A 307 -1.83 29.38 16.47
N VAL A 308 -1.83 28.87 15.22
CA VAL A 308 -2.23 27.50 14.93
C VAL A 308 -1.16 26.50 15.41
N LEU A 309 0.11 26.74 15.13
CA LEU A 309 1.20 25.86 15.58
C LEU A 309 1.32 25.81 17.10
N ALA A 310 1.03 26.91 17.79
CA ALA A 310 1.00 26.98 19.25
C ALA A 310 -0.09 26.12 19.89
N SER A 311 -1.07 25.61 19.13
CA SER A 311 -2.04 24.62 19.63
C SER A 311 -1.43 23.24 19.88
N ARG A 312 -0.15 23.06 19.51
CA ARG A 312 0.61 21.83 19.69
C ARG A 312 1.94 22.11 20.38
N ALA A 313 2.54 21.05 20.90
CA ALA A 313 3.88 21.13 21.44
C ALA A 313 4.84 21.63 20.33
N PRO A 314 5.78 22.54 20.66
CA PRO A 314 6.72 23.07 19.69
C PRO A 314 7.45 21.95 18.93
N GLY A 315 7.50 22.05 17.60
CA GLY A 315 8.18 21.09 16.73
C GLY A 315 7.43 19.78 16.44
N THR A 316 6.21 19.57 16.95
CA THR A 316 5.46 18.33 16.66
C THR A 316 4.71 18.35 15.35
N VAL A 317 4.33 19.53 14.85
CA VAL A 317 3.76 19.70 13.51
C VAL A 317 4.91 19.78 12.51
N ARG A 318 5.08 18.76 11.67
CA ARG A 318 6.26 18.60 10.79
C ARG A 318 5.89 18.32 9.35
N VAL A 319 4.80 17.59 9.13
CA VAL A 319 4.28 17.27 7.79
C VAL A 319 2.80 17.62 7.69
N GLY A 320 2.41 18.21 6.56
CA GLY A 320 1.02 18.54 6.32
C GLY A 320 0.57 18.45 4.87
N LEU A 321 -0.72 18.65 4.69
CA LEU A 321 -1.40 18.71 3.40
C LEU A 321 -2.15 20.04 3.28
N ASP A 322 -2.09 20.68 2.13
CA ASP A 322 -2.82 21.90 1.81
C ASP A 322 -3.74 21.65 0.63
N ILE A 323 -5.04 21.51 0.90
CA ILE A 323 -6.06 21.19 -0.09
C ILE A 323 -6.47 22.46 -0.82
N GLY A 324 -6.19 22.52 -2.12
CA GLY A 324 -6.48 23.68 -2.95
C GLY A 324 -5.57 24.87 -2.62
N GLY A 325 -4.28 24.62 -2.42
CA GLY A 325 -3.31 25.64 -1.99
C GLY A 325 -2.90 26.64 -3.07
N GLY A 326 -3.39 26.46 -4.31
CA GLY A 326 -3.14 27.37 -5.43
C GLY A 326 -1.65 27.54 -5.71
N ALA A 327 -1.12 28.74 -5.47
CA ALA A 327 0.28 29.07 -5.69
C ALA A 327 1.23 28.58 -4.58
N GLY A 328 0.73 27.88 -3.56
CA GLY A 328 1.54 27.30 -2.47
C GLY A 328 1.90 28.28 -1.36
N THR A 329 1.13 29.35 -1.16
CA THR A 329 1.42 30.37 -0.14
C THR A 329 1.45 29.79 1.27
N PHE A 330 0.51 28.90 1.60
CA PHE A 330 0.45 28.27 2.91
C PHE A 330 1.65 27.36 3.12
N ALA A 331 1.97 26.50 2.15
CA ALA A 331 3.18 25.67 2.19
C ALA A 331 4.47 26.49 2.33
N ALA A 332 4.57 27.65 1.66
CA ALA A 332 5.72 28.56 1.83
C ALA A 332 5.85 29.06 3.28
N ARG A 333 4.74 29.48 3.88
CA ARG A 333 4.71 29.96 5.28
C ARG A 333 5.03 28.87 6.30
N MET A 334 4.54 27.67 6.04
CA MET A 334 4.82 26.48 6.86
C MET A 334 6.29 26.08 6.73
N ARG A 335 6.88 26.20 5.53
CA ARG A 335 8.29 25.94 5.28
C ARG A 335 9.22 26.88 6.03
N GLU A 336 8.87 28.16 6.21
CA GLU A 336 9.61 29.12 7.06
C GLU A 336 9.76 28.63 8.51
N ARG A 337 8.85 27.76 8.96
CA ARG A 337 8.80 27.17 10.30
C ARG A 337 9.25 25.71 10.33
N GLY A 338 9.90 25.25 9.27
CA GLY A 338 10.43 23.88 9.18
C GLY A 338 9.38 22.80 8.90
N VAL A 339 8.14 23.17 8.53
CA VAL A 339 7.09 22.21 8.20
C VAL A 339 7.07 21.93 6.69
N THR A 340 7.05 20.66 6.31
CA THR A 340 6.92 20.25 4.90
C THR A 340 5.44 20.03 4.57
N VAL A 341 4.93 20.73 3.57
CA VAL A 341 3.52 20.62 3.17
C VAL A 341 3.45 20.17 1.72
N VAL A 342 2.62 19.15 1.47
CA VAL A 342 2.16 18.78 0.14
C VAL A 342 0.98 19.69 -0.22
N THR A 343 1.07 20.42 -1.32
CA THR A 343 0.03 21.33 -1.78
C THR A 343 -0.73 20.70 -2.94
N THR A 344 -2.03 20.45 -2.75
CA THR A 344 -2.88 20.08 -3.87
C THR A 344 -3.23 21.32 -4.69
N THR A 345 -3.01 21.25 -5.99
CA THR A 345 -3.28 22.35 -6.93
C THR A 345 -3.53 21.80 -8.33
N LEU A 346 -4.32 22.50 -9.13
CA LEU A 346 -4.58 22.16 -10.53
C LEU A 346 -4.13 23.31 -11.41
N ASP A 347 -3.62 23.00 -12.60
CA ASP A 347 -3.07 23.99 -13.53
C ASP A 347 -4.16 24.72 -14.35
N VAL A 348 -5.23 25.15 -13.67
CA VAL A 348 -6.40 25.80 -14.28
C VAL A 348 -6.08 27.25 -14.66
N GLY A 349 -5.72 27.45 -15.92
CA GLY A 349 -5.49 28.78 -16.50
C GLY A 349 -4.19 29.46 -16.06
N ALA A 350 -3.36 28.77 -15.27
CA ALA A 350 -2.01 29.16 -14.89
C ALA A 350 -1.20 27.92 -14.45
N PRO A 351 0.14 27.97 -14.53
CA PRO A 351 1.04 26.86 -14.16
C PRO A 351 1.31 26.81 -12.66
N PHE A 352 0.27 26.53 -11.86
CA PHE A 352 0.37 26.45 -10.41
C PHE A 352 1.36 25.38 -9.94
N SER A 353 1.34 24.17 -10.50
CA SER A 353 2.22 23.07 -10.10
C SER A 353 3.69 23.43 -10.29
N ALA A 354 4.05 23.95 -11.47
CA ALA A 354 5.42 24.36 -11.78
C ALA A 354 5.85 25.58 -10.94
N PHE A 355 4.93 26.51 -10.65
CA PHE A 355 5.21 27.64 -9.76
C PHE A 355 5.48 27.20 -8.32
N VAL A 356 4.66 26.29 -7.77
CA VAL A 356 4.86 25.70 -6.43
C VAL A 356 6.21 24.98 -6.37
N ALA A 357 6.52 24.15 -7.37
CA ALA A 357 7.81 23.45 -7.46
C ALA A 357 9.00 24.44 -7.51
N SER A 358 8.89 25.51 -8.30
CA SER A 358 9.93 26.54 -8.41
C SER A 358 10.19 27.29 -7.09
N ARG A 359 9.26 27.24 -6.13
CA ARG A 359 9.43 27.78 -4.78
C ARG A 359 10.12 26.81 -3.81
N GLY A 360 10.51 25.61 -4.27
CA GLY A 360 11.04 24.55 -3.41
C GLY A 360 9.97 23.85 -2.55
N LEU A 361 8.73 23.84 -3.03
CA LEU A 361 7.56 23.24 -2.37
C LEU A 361 7.05 22.03 -3.17
N VAL A 362 6.19 21.21 -2.56
CA VAL A 362 5.72 19.95 -3.15
C VAL A 362 4.32 20.12 -3.71
N PRO A 363 4.14 20.25 -5.04
CA PRO A 363 2.82 20.22 -5.66
C PRO A 363 2.31 18.77 -5.78
N LEU A 364 0.99 18.61 -5.71
CA LEU A 364 0.28 17.39 -6.04
C LEU A 364 -0.95 17.76 -6.88
N GLN A 365 -1.05 17.26 -8.10
CA GLN A 365 -2.28 17.41 -8.87
C GLN A 365 -3.33 16.44 -8.32
N LEU A 366 -4.40 16.99 -7.73
CA LEU A 366 -5.47 16.21 -7.14
C LEU A 366 -6.78 17.01 -7.19
N SER A 367 -7.86 16.39 -7.64
CA SER A 367 -9.21 16.96 -7.59
C SER A 367 -9.98 16.45 -6.37
N LEU A 368 -11.03 17.18 -5.96
CA LEU A 368 -11.90 16.75 -4.85
C LEU A 368 -12.71 15.48 -5.15
N ALA A 369 -12.72 15.02 -6.41
CA ALA A 369 -13.35 13.76 -6.78
C ALA A 369 -12.51 12.53 -6.36
N GLN A 370 -11.23 12.75 -6.04
CA GLN A 370 -10.28 11.70 -5.68
C GLN A 370 -10.14 11.58 -4.18
N ARG A 371 -9.92 10.35 -3.72
CA ARG A 371 -9.39 10.09 -2.37
C ARG A 371 -7.96 10.64 -2.29
N LEU A 372 -7.61 11.24 -1.16
CA LEU A 372 -6.25 11.61 -0.79
C LEU A 372 -5.33 10.38 -0.86
N PRO A 373 -4.32 10.37 -1.75
CA PRO A 373 -3.42 9.22 -1.97
C PRO A 373 -2.33 9.16 -0.89
N LEU A 374 -2.74 9.22 0.36
CA LEU A 374 -1.90 9.24 1.55
C LEU A 374 -2.32 8.09 2.46
N ALA A 375 -1.36 7.47 3.15
CA ALA A 375 -1.64 6.45 4.15
C ALA A 375 -2.42 7.04 5.35
N ASP A 376 -3.07 6.18 6.10
CA ASP A 376 -3.85 6.56 7.27
C ASP A 376 -2.90 7.05 8.39
N GLY A 377 -3.27 8.12 9.08
CA GLY A 377 -2.52 8.61 10.25
C GLY A 377 -1.09 9.06 9.96
N VAL A 378 -0.84 9.73 8.84
CA VAL A 378 0.51 10.20 8.46
C VAL A 378 0.69 11.72 8.49
N MET A 379 -0.39 12.50 8.59
CA MET A 379 -0.34 13.96 8.56
C MET A 379 -0.50 14.56 9.95
N ASP A 380 0.30 15.59 10.26
CA ASP A 380 0.18 16.36 11.50
C ASP A 380 -0.83 17.51 11.36
N ILE A 381 -0.92 18.08 10.17
CA ILE A 381 -1.86 19.17 9.85
C ILE A 381 -2.44 19.00 8.44
N VAL A 382 -3.73 19.25 8.29
CA VAL A 382 -4.37 19.44 6.99
C VAL A 382 -4.97 20.83 6.97
N HIS A 383 -4.68 21.62 5.95
CA HIS A 383 -5.24 22.94 5.72
C HIS A 383 -6.16 22.89 4.49
N ALA A 384 -7.28 23.61 4.54
CA ALA A 384 -8.15 23.78 3.40
C ALA A 384 -8.83 25.16 3.44
N MET A 385 -8.69 25.94 2.37
CA MET A 385 -9.31 27.26 2.28
C MET A 385 -10.60 27.27 1.44
N GLN A 386 -10.70 26.38 0.46
CA GLN A 386 -11.73 26.45 -0.59
C GLN A 386 -12.43 25.10 -0.86
N LEU A 387 -12.90 24.44 0.20
CA LEU A 387 -13.89 23.38 0.08
C LEU A 387 -15.28 24.00 -0.23
N GLY A 388 -15.46 24.67 -1.37
CA GLY A 388 -16.58 25.59 -1.59
C GLY A 388 -17.99 24.95 -1.54
N GLY A 389 -19.02 25.80 -1.40
CA GLY A 389 -20.42 25.36 -1.32
C GLY A 389 -21.04 24.76 -2.59
N TRP A 390 -20.25 24.65 -3.67
CA TRP A 390 -20.59 23.94 -4.90
C TRP A 390 -20.43 22.41 -4.76
N VAL A 391 -19.66 21.94 -3.77
CA VAL A 391 -19.45 20.51 -3.54
C VAL A 391 -20.73 19.88 -2.98
N PRO A 392 -21.25 18.78 -3.56
CA PRO A 392 -22.38 18.04 -3.00
C PRO A 392 -22.11 17.58 -1.57
N GLY A 393 -23.11 17.63 -0.69
CA GLY A 393 -22.94 17.33 0.74
C GLY A 393 -22.31 15.97 1.03
N ALA A 394 -22.73 14.92 0.30
CA ALA A 394 -22.16 13.58 0.45
C ALA A 394 -20.67 13.50 0.05
N VAL A 395 -20.27 14.21 -1.01
CA VAL A 395 -18.86 14.27 -1.46
C VAL A 395 -18.02 15.04 -0.45
N LEU A 396 -18.55 16.14 0.09
CA LEU A 396 -17.88 16.89 1.15
C LEU A 396 -17.69 16.05 2.42
N GLU A 397 -18.71 15.28 2.83
CA GLU A 397 -18.61 14.38 3.98
C GLU A 397 -17.54 13.30 3.77
N LEU A 398 -17.49 12.67 2.58
CA LEU A 398 -16.42 11.74 2.22
C LEU A 398 -15.03 12.40 2.28
N ALA A 399 -14.88 13.60 1.72
CA ALA A 399 -13.62 14.33 1.75
C ALA A 399 -13.17 14.64 3.19
N LEU A 400 -14.11 15.00 4.08
CA LEU A 400 -13.80 15.26 5.49
C LEU A 400 -13.44 14.00 6.27
N PHE A 401 -14.09 12.87 6.01
CA PHE A 401 -13.65 11.57 6.53
C PHE A 401 -12.26 11.20 6.03
N ASP A 402 -11.93 11.57 4.80
CA ASP A 402 -10.61 11.33 4.24
C ASP A 402 -9.53 12.21 4.90
N VAL A 403 -9.85 13.47 5.20
CA VAL A 403 -9.01 14.35 6.04
C VAL A 403 -8.82 13.74 7.42
N TYR A 404 -9.89 13.25 8.07
CA TYR A 404 -9.80 12.59 9.36
C TYR A 404 -8.94 11.32 9.33
N ARG A 405 -9.04 10.54 8.25
CA ARG A 405 -8.27 9.32 8.03
C ARG A 405 -6.77 9.61 7.94
N VAL A 406 -6.35 10.60 7.15
CA VAL A 406 -4.92 10.90 6.95
C VAL A 406 -4.27 11.58 8.14
N LEU A 407 -5.05 12.26 9.00
CA LEU A 407 -4.53 12.89 10.22
C LEU A 407 -4.13 11.86 11.27
N ARG A 408 -3.01 12.10 11.96
CA ARG A 408 -2.59 11.36 13.17
C ARG A 408 -3.53 11.63 14.34
N PRO A 409 -3.57 10.76 15.38
CA PRO A 409 -4.14 11.15 16.68
C PRO A 409 -3.51 12.45 17.16
N GLY A 410 -4.34 13.43 17.53
CA GLY A 410 -3.88 14.79 17.87
C GLY A 410 -3.51 15.66 16.66
N GLY A 411 -3.64 15.17 15.42
CA GLY A 411 -3.48 15.97 14.22
C GLY A 411 -4.55 17.06 14.11
N VAL A 412 -4.24 18.13 13.38
CA VAL A 412 -5.11 19.32 13.28
C VAL A 412 -5.64 19.48 11.85
N PHE A 413 -6.95 19.61 11.72
CA PHE A 413 -7.59 20.13 10.52
C PHE A 413 -7.86 21.63 10.68
N TRP A 414 -7.28 22.44 9.80
CA TRP A 414 -7.51 23.87 9.71
C TRP A 414 -8.35 24.17 8.47
N LEU A 415 -9.64 24.44 8.70
CA LEU A 415 -10.55 24.98 7.71
C LEU A 415 -10.47 26.51 7.75
N ASP A 416 -9.97 27.15 6.71
CA ASP A 416 -9.71 28.60 6.68
C ASP A 416 -10.68 29.31 5.72
N HIS A 417 -11.32 30.40 6.16
CA HIS A 417 -12.18 31.24 5.30
C HIS A 417 -13.14 30.47 4.36
N PHE A 418 -13.72 29.37 4.84
CA PHE A 418 -14.70 28.57 4.10
C PHE A 418 -15.95 29.40 3.85
N ALA A 419 -16.24 29.65 2.58
CA ALA A 419 -17.38 30.47 2.16
C ALA A 419 -18.65 29.64 2.00
N CYS A 420 -19.71 30.02 2.70
CA CYS A 420 -21.02 29.37 2.62
C CYS A 420 -22.18 30.36 2.79
N VAL A 421 -23.35 29.98 2.30
CA VAL A 421 -24.60 30.73 2.55
C VAL A 421 -25.11 30.41 3.96
N GLY A 422 -25.59 31.41 4.69
CA GLY A 422 -25.87 31.36 6.13
C GLY A 422 -26.68 30.15 6.61
N PRO A 423 -27.87 29.85 6.04
CA PRO A 423 -28.67 28.70 6.45
C PRO A 423 -27.90 27.38 6.34
N ARG A 424 -27.11 27.18 5.27
CA ARG A 424 -26.33 25.95 5.07
C ARG A 424 -25.20 25.78 6.09
N LEU A 425 -24.71 26.86 6.71
CA LEU A 425 -23.67 26.77 7.75
C LEU A 425 -24.13 25.89 8.91
N ASN A 426 -25.32 26.18 9.44
CA ASN A 426 -25.86 25.47 10.60
C ASN A 426 -26.62 24.20 10.20
N ASP A 427 -27.31 24.20 9.06
CA ASP A 427 -28.17 23.08 8.67
C ASP A 427 -27.41 21.96 7.94
N THR A 428 -26.24 22.27 7.37
CA THR A 428 -25.47 21.31 6.55
C THR A 428 -24.04 21.16 7.03
N TYR A 429 -23.25 22.23 7.04
CA TYR A 429 -21.79 22.12 7.19
C TYR A 429 -21.34 21.82 8.61
N ALA A 430 -21.87 22.52 9.62
CA ALA A 430 -21.56 22.23 11.02
C ALA A 430 -21.96 20.79 11.42
N PRO A 431 -23.17 20.29 11.06
CA PRO A 431 -23.54 18.89 11.31
C PRO A 431 -22.61 17.87 10.63
N ILE A 432 -22.16 18.11 9.39
CA ILE A 432 -21.20 17.22 8.73
C ILE A 432 -19.88 17.19 9.53
N LEU A 433 -19.35 18.35 9.92
CA LEU A 433 -18.09 18.43 10.69
C LEU A 433 -18.19 17.71 12.05
N ASP A 434 -19.36 17.77 12.69
CA ASP A 434 -19.60 17.09 13.97
C ASP A 434 -19.67 15.56 13.80
N ARG A 435 -20.29 15.07 12.71
CA ARG A 435 -20.40 13.62 12.43
C ARG A 435 -19.07 12.94 12.17
N VAL A 436 -18.08 13.66 11.63
CA VAL A 436 -16.75 13.09 11.32
C VAL A 436 -15.95 12.74 12.57
N GLY A 437 -16.25 13.39 13.72
CA GLY A 437 -15.62 13.07 15.01
C GLY A 437 -14.45 13.97 15.42
N PHE A 438 -14.31 15.15 14.81
CA PHE A 438 -13.31 16.13 15.24
C PHE A 438 -13.70 16.83 16.55
N ARG A 439 -12.72 17.12 17.41
CA ARG A 439 -12.86 18.02 18.56
C ARG A 439 -12.59 19.46 18.14
N ARG A 440 -13.50 20.38 18.43
CA ARG A 440 -13.34 21.81 18.09
C ARG A 440 -12.32 22.47 19.04
N LEU A 441 -11.26 23.05 18.49
CA LEU A 441 -10.28 23.87 19.23
C LEU A 441 -10.60 25.37 19.11
N ARG A 442 -10.91 25.81 17.88
CA ARG A 442 -11.26 27.20 17.57
C ARG A 442 -12.37 27.21 16.53
N TRP A 443 -13.32 28.13 16.66
CA TRP A 443 -14.42 28.30 15.71
C TRP A 443 -14.75 29.79 15.59
N LYS A 444 -14.69 30.32 14.36
CA LYS A 444 -15.09 31.69 14.04
C LYS A 444 -15.96 31.69 12.80
N ALA A 445 -17.15 32.26 12.93
CA ALA A 445 -18.04 32.54 11.80
C ALA A 445 -18.24 34.06 11.71
N SER A 446 -18.03 34.64 10.53
CA SER A 446 -18.25 36.06 10.29
C SER A 446 -18.96 36.29 8.97
N ARG A 447 -19.84 37.29 8.90
CA ARG A 447 -20.49 37.67 7.64
C ARG A 447 -19.45 38.09 6.62
N LYS A 448 -19.61 37.57 5.41
CA LYS A 448 -18.85 37.98 4.23
C LYS A 448 -19.58 39.19 3.63
N LEU A 449 -18.94 40.36 3.69
CA LEU A 449 -19.53 41.65 3.32
C LEU A 449 -19.02 42.22 2.00
N ASP A 450 -18.04 41.58 1.36
CA ASP A 450 -17.40 42.06 0.12
C ASP A 450 -18.32 42.00 -1.11
N LEU A 451 -19.39 41.21 -1.05
CA LEU A 451 -20.40 41.08 -2.11
C LEU A 451 -21.80 41.57 -1.69
N GLY A 452 -21.89 42.34 -0.62
CA GLY A 452 -23.15 42.87 -0.08
C GLY A 452 -23.74 42.01 1.05
N ALA A 453 -24.30 42.67 2.04
CA ALA A 453 -24.83 42.04 3.26
C ALA A 453 -26.08 41.18 2.97
N GLU A 454 -26.83 41.54 1.94
CA GLU A 454 -28.07 40.90 1.48
C GLU A 454 -27.88 39.48 0.98
N ARG A 455 -26.68 39.12 0.50
CA ARG A 455 -26.36 37.77 0.02
C ARG A 455 -26.31 36.72 1.13
N ASN A 456 -26.26 37.15 2.39
CA ASN A 456 -26.15 36.28 3.57
C ASN A 456 -25.04 35.22 3.42
N GLU A 457 -23.90 35.62 2.86
CA GLU A 457 -22.70 34.80 2.79
C GLU A 457 -21.89 34.93 4.08
N TRP A 458 -21.23 33.85 4.48
CA TRP A 458 -20.44 33.74 5.71
C TRP A 458 -19.09 33.11 5.40
N TYR A 459 -18.08 33.55 6.14
CA TYR A 459 -16.81 32.86 6.29
C TYR A 459 -16.82 32.06 7.57
N LEU A 460 -16.53 30.77 7.46
CA LEU A 460 -16.21 29.89 8.58
C LEU A 460 -14.70 29.65 8.62
N SER A 461 -14.07 29.86 9.77
CA SER A 461 -12.72 29.39 10.06
C SER A 461 -12.76 28.51 11.30
N ALA A 462 -12.26 27.28 11.19
CA ALA A 462 -12.31 26.30 12.25
C ALA A 462 -10.95 25.61 12.39
N LEU A 463 -10.52 25.45 13.64
CA LEU A 463 -9.38 24.62 14.01
C LEU A 463 -9.92 23.41 14.75
N LEU A 464 -9.73 22.25 14.16
CA LEU A 464 -10.36 21.00 14.54
C LEU A 464 -9.27 19.98 14.83
N GLU A 465 -9.39 19.22 15.90
CA GLU A 465 -8.42 18.20 16.30
C GLU A 465 -9.01 16.81 16.10
N LYS A 466 -8.21 15.89 15.55
CA LYS A 466 -8.49 14.46 15.65
C LYS A 466 -8.21 13.99 17.09
N PRO A 467 -9.20 13.42 17.80
CA PRO A 467 -9.00 12.92 19.16
C PRO A 467 -7.81 11.96 19.29
N LEU A 468 -7.22 11.90 20.48
CA LEU A 468 -6.09 11.01 20.77
C LEU A 468 -6.50 9.53 20.91
N THR A 469 -7.79 9.28 21.16
CA THR A 469 -8.38 7.97 21.50
C THR A 469 -9.60 7.68 20.67
#